data_AF-A0A956WHC3-F1
#
_entry.id   AF-A0A956WHC3-F1
#
_cell.length_a   1.000
_cell.length_b   1.000
_cell.length_c   1.000
_cell.angle_alpha   90.00
_cell.angle_beta   90.00
_cell.angle_gamma   90.00
#
_symmetry.space_group_name_H-M   'P 1'
#
loop_
_entity.id
_entity.type
_entity.pdbx_description
1 polymer ?
#
loop_
_entity_poly.entity_id
_entity_poly.type
_entity_poly.pdbx_seq_one_letter_code
_entity_poly.pdbx_strand_id
1 'polypeptide(L)'
;MSSQSVARPKAGAYETVGEITNLPGRKTAANIMEKVLFLATASAILVLLALAWDILSSGAGWLSLHLLTDVPSRKAEIAGMRPAILGTFWVIGLTALIAFPVGVGAAIYLEEYAPNNRWTRLLKLNIANLAGVPSVVYGLLGLGVFVSLLNLGRTVISGALTLALLILPV
;
A
#
# COMPACT_ATOMS: atom_id res chain seq x y z
N MET A 1 21.11 -46.82 -34.58
CA MET A 1 19.84 -46.09 -34.55
C MET A 1 20.12 -44.65 -34.97
N SER A 2 19.86 -44.33 -36.24
CA SER A 2 20.28 -43.06 -36.87
C SER A 2 19.20 -41.99 -36.73
N SER A 3 19.59 -40.91 -36.04
CA SER A 3 19.17 -39.50 -36.15
C SER A 3 17.99 -39.18 -37.08
N GLN A 4 16.83 -38.84 -36.50
CA GLN A 4 15.78 -38.14 -37.24
C GLN A 4 16.13 -36.65 -37.37
N SER A 5 16.32 -36.24 -38.62
CA SER A 5 16.53 -34.86 -39.05
C SER A 5 15.26 -34.04 -38.78
N VAL A 6 15.37 -33.05 -37.89
CA VAL A 6 14.32 -32.06 -37.63
C VAL A 6 14.23 -31.14 -38.85
N ALA A 7 13.14 -31.27 -39.61
CA ALA A 7 12.88 -30.45 -40.79
C ALA A 7 12.78 -28.97 -40.39
N ARG A 8 13.64 -28.13 -40.98
CA ARG A 8 13.58 -26.67 -40.81
C ARG A 8 12.36 -26.09 -41.54
N PRO A 9 11.61 -25.14 -40.94
CA PRO A 9 10.46 -24.53 -41.60
C PRO A 9 10.88 -23.80 -42.88
N LYS A 10 10.06 -23.91 -43.94
CA LYS A 10 10.29 -23.26 -45.23
C LYS A 10 10.27 -21.74 -45.07
N ALA A 11 11.18 -21.03 -45.73
CA ALA A 11 11.35 -19.56 -45.64
C ALA A 11 10.04 -18.76 -45.85
N GLY A 12 9.12 -19.24 -46.71
CA GLY A 12 7.82 -18.59 -46.93
C GLY A 12 6.80 -18.71 -45.78
N ALA A 13 7.03 -19.58 -44.79
CA ALA A 13 6.18 -19.65 -43.59
C ALA A 13 6.38 -18.45 -42.66
N TYR A 14 7.53 -17.78 -42.73
CA TYR A 14 7.80 -16.57 -41.95
C TYR A 14 7.26 -15.32 -42.65
N GLU A 15 7.27 -15.28 -43.99
CA GLU A 15 6.66 -14.19 -44.78
C GLU A 15 5.13 -14.17 -44.64
N THR A 16 4.49 -15.33 -44.78
CA THR A 16 3.02 -15.44 -44.64
C THR A 16 2.53 -15.09 -43.23
N VAL A 17 3.27 -15.46 -42.18
CA VAL A 17 2.93 -15.06 -40.80
C VAL A 17 3.18 -13.56 -40.56
N GLY A 18 4.21 -12.97 -41.17
CA GLY A 18 4.46 -11.53 -41.12
C GLY A 18 3.38 -10.69 -41.80
N GLU A 19 2.82 -11.18 -42.92
CA GLU A 19 1.81 -10.47 -43.71
C GLU A 19 0.43 -10.42 -43.02
N ILE A 20 0.04 -11.47 -42.28
CA ILE A 20 -1.22 -11.52 -41.51
C ILE A 20 -1.20 -10.55 -40.30
N THR A 21 -0.03 -10.04 -39.89
CA THR A 21 0.09 -9.10 -38.76
C THR A 21 -0.05 -7.62 -39.14
N ASN A 22 -0.12 -7.31 -40.45
CA ASN A 22 -0.01 -5.95 -40.97
C ASN A 22 -1.34 -5.42 -41.54
N LEU A 23 -2.41 -5.50 -40.75
CA LEU A 23 -3.69 -4.87 -41.08
C LEU A 23 -3.60 -3.35 -40.75
N PRO A 24 -3.64 -2.43 -41.74
CA PRO A 24 -3.50 -0.99 -41.52
C PRO A 24 -4.51 -0.44 -40.50
N GLY A 25 -5.69 -1.05 -40.39
CA GLY A 25 -6.70 -0.72 -39.38
C GLY A 25 -6.26 -0.95 -37.92
N ARG A 26 -5.41 -1.96 -37.64
CA ARG A 26 -4.92 -2.23 -36.28
C ARG A 26 -3.85 -1.23 -35.84
N LYS A 27 -3.01 -0.77 -36.78
CA LYS A 27 -2.02 0.30 -36.53
C LYS A 27 -2.69 1.64 -36.28
N THR A 28 -3.75 1.97 -37.03
CA THR A 28 -4.53 3.20 -36.79
C THR A 28 -5.27 3.15 -35.45
N ALA A 29 -5.91 2.01 -35.11
CA ALA A 29 -6.56 1.84 -33.82
C ALA A 29 -5.55 1.93 -32.65
N ALA A 30 -4.37 1.32 -32.80
CA ALA A 30 -3.29 1.42 -31.82
C ALA A 30 -2.81 2.87 -31.63
N ASN A 31 -2.57 3.61 -32.72
CA ASN A 31 -2.12 5.00 -32.65
C ASN A 31 -3.20 5.95 -32.05
N ILE A 32 -4.48 5.69 -32.32
CA ILE A 32 -5.59 6.44 -31.71
C ILE A 32 -5.64 6.12 -30.21
N MET A 33 -5.58 4.84 -29.83
CA MET A 33 -5.59 4.42 -28.44
C MET A 33 -4.38 4.97 -27.66
N GLU A 34 -3.18 4.95 -28.26
CA GLU A 34 -1.97 5.55 -27.70
C GLU A 34 -2.15 7.06 -27.47
N LYS A 35 -2.66 7.81 -28.45
CA LYS A 35 -2.93 9.25 -28.29
C LYS A 35 -3.99 9.53 -27.22
N VAL A 36 -5.04 8.70 -27.14
CA VAL A 36 -6.06 8.83 -26.10
C VAL A 36 -5.47 8.56 -24.72
N LEU A 37 -4.66 7.51 -24.56
CA LEU A 37 -3.96 7.21 -23.31
C LEU A 37 -2.98 8.31 -22.92
N PHE A 38 -2.24 8.86 -23.90
CA PHE A 38 -1.33 9.96 -23.68
C PHE A 38 -2.06 11.23 -23.25
N LEU A 39 -3.18 11.58 -23.91
CA LEU A 39 -4.01 12.72 -23.54
C LEU A 39 -4.66 12.54 -22.17
N ALA A 40 -5.11 11.33 -21.83
CA ALA A 40 -5.67 11.02 -20.51
C ALA A 40 -4.61 11.14 -19.40
N THR A 41 -3.39 10.69 -19.66
CA THR A 41 -2.28 10.83 -18.71
C THR A 41 -1.86 12.29 -18.59
N ALA A 42 -1.78 13.02 -19.71
CA ALA A 42 -1.44 14.44 -19.73
C ALA A 42 -2.50 15.29 -19.00
N SER A 43 -3.79 14.98 -19.15
CA SER A 43 -4.86 15.67 -18.43
C SER A 43 -4.81 15.38 -16.92
N ALA A 44 -4.54 14.13 -16.52
CA ALA A 44 -4.34 13.77 -15.12
C ALA A 44 -3.15 14.51 -14.49
N ILE A 45 -2.02 14.58 -15.21
CA ILE A 45 -0.84 15.34 -14.77
C ILE A 45 -1.16 16.83 -14.67
N LEU A 46 -1.85 17.41 -15.66
CA LEU A 46 -2.26 18.82 -15.63
C LEU A 46 -3.15 19.14 -14.42
N VAL A 47 -4.14 18.29 -14.14
CA VAL A 47 -5.00 18.46 -12.97
C VAL A 47 -4.19 18.33 -11.68
N LEU A 48 -3.30 17.35 -11.58
CA LEU A 48 -2.42 17.19 -10.43
C LEU A 48 -1.54 18.43 -10.22
N LEU A 49 -0.94 18.98 -11.28
CA LEU A 49 -0.12 20.18 -11.21
C LEU A 49 -0.96 21.41 -10.82
N ALA A 50 -2.16 21.55 -11.35
CA ALA A 50 -3.07 22.63 -10.99
C ALA A 50 -3.48 22.56 -9.50
N LEU A 51 -3.84 21.37 -9.01
CA LEU A 51 -4.17 21.15 -7.60
C LEU A 51 -2.94 21.37 -6.70
N ALA A 52 -1.77 20.89 -7.10
CA ALA A 52 -0.54 21.11 -6.36
C ALA A 52 -0.20 22.60 -6.29
N TRP A 53 -0.35 23.34 -7.39
CA TRP A 53 -0.16 24.77 -7.42
C TRP A 53 -1.12 25.50 -6.49
N ASP A 54 -2.43 25.20 -6.58
CA ASP A 54 -3.46 25.79 -5.73
C ASP A 54 -3.19 25.55 -4.24
N ILE A 55 -2.84 24.31 -3.87
CA ILE A 55 -2.50 23.93 -2.48
C ILE A 55 -1.24 24.68 -2.01
N LEU A 56 -0.20 24.81 -2.84
CA LEU A 56 1.02 25.53 -2.47
C LEU A 56 0.77 27.03 -2.31
N SER A 57 0.09 27.66 -3.26
CA SER A 57 -0.18 29.10 -3.20
C SER A 57 -1.12 29.46 -2.04
N SER A 58 -2.15 28.64 -1.83
CA SER A 58 -3.13 28.87 -0.77
C SER A 58 -2.61 28.45 0.60
N GLY A 59 -1.76 27.42 0.68
CA GLY A 59 -1.23 26.85 1.91
C GLY A 59 0.05 27.51 2.43
N ALA A 60 0.88 28.09 1.57
CA ALA A 60 2.17 28.68 1.98
C ALA A 60 2.02 29.78 3.04
N GLY A 61 0.95 30.60 2.96
CA GLY A 61 0.66 31.64 3.94
C GLY A 61 0.25 31.12 5.32
N TRP A 62 -0.16 29.86 5.42
CA TRP A 62 -0.56 29.22 6.68
C TRP A 62 0.61 28.53 7.39
N LEU A 63 1.73 28.34 6.70
CA LEU A 63 2.90 27.68 7.25
C LEU A 63 3.59 28.60 8.27
N SER A 64 3.21 28.44 9.53
CA SER A 64 3.73 29.21 10.65
C SER A 64 4.14 28.27 11.78
N LEU A 65 5.02 28.75 12.66
CA LEU A 65 5.37 28.01 13.88
C LEU A 65 4.14 27.73 14.76
N HIS A 66 3.20 28.67 14.79
CA HIS A 66 1.92 28.56 15.48
C HIS A 66 1.12 27.31 15.04
N LEU A 67 1.07 27.01 13.74
CA LEU A 67 0.39 25.83 13.22
C LEU A 67 0.91 24.52 13.85
N LEU A 68 2.21 24.46 14.18
CA LEU A 68 2.85 23.27 14.75
C LEU A 68 2.75 23.22 16.27
N THR A 69 2.81 24.38 16.95
CA THR A 69 2.90 24.47 18.42
C THR A 69 1.57 24.59 19.12
N ASP A 70 0.53 25.01 18.41
CA ASP A 70 -0.73 25.39 19.04
C ASP A 70 -1.77 24.27 19.00
N VAL A 71 -2.76 24.40 19.87
CA VAL A 71 -3.88 23.47 19.95
C VAL A 71 -4.94 23.78 18.89
N PRO A 72 -5.77 22.79 18.50
CA PRO A 72 -6.86 23.02 17.57
C PRO A 72 -7.81 24.08 18.12
N SER A 73 -8.19 25.03 17.26
CA SER A 73 -9.13 26.10 17.57
C SER A 73 -10.31 26.06 16.60
N ARG A 74 -11.46 26.58 17.05
CA ARG A 74 -12.63 26.77 16.17
C ARG A 74 -12.45 27.93 15.20
N LYS A 75 -11.49 28.82 15.48
CA LYS A 75 -11.12 29.92 14.60
C LYS A 75 -9.96 29.46 13.73
N ALA A 76 -10.15 29.45 12.41
CA ALA A 76 -9.16 28.96 11.46
C ALA A 76 -7.80 29.66 11.65
N GLU A 77 -7.79 31.00 11.76
CA GLU A 77 -6.59 31.85 11.86
C GLU A 77 -5.59 31.47 12.97
N ILE A 78 -6.06 30.81 14.04
CA ILE A 78 -5.24 30.43 15.19
C ILE A 78 -5.25 28.92 15.46
N ALA A 79 -5.76 28.12 14.52
CA ALA A 79 -5.85 26.67 14.67
C ALA A 79 -4.47 26.02 14.51
N GLY A 80 -4.02 25.31 15.54
CA GLY A 80 -2.82 24.48 15.48
C GLY A 80 -3.11 22.98 15.40
N MET A 81 -2.07 22.22 15.07
CA MET A 81 -2.11 20.76 14.84
C MET A 81 -1.27 19.98 15.86
N ARG A 82 -0.83 20.61 16.96
CA ARG A 82 0.08 19.98 17.93
C ARG A 82 -0.40 18.62 18.46
N PRO A 83 -1.68 18.41 18.85
CA PRO A 83 -2.14 17.11 19.32
C PRO A 83 -2.12 16.04 18.23
N ALA A 84 -2.32 16.40 16.95
CA ALA A 84 -2.24 15.46 15.84
C ALA A 84 -0.79 15.01 15.63
N ILE A 85 0.16 15.96 15.62
CA ILE A 85 1.59 15.68 15.47
C ILE A 85 2.09 14.78 16.61
N LEU A 86 1.84 15.20 17.87
CA LEU A 86 2.23 14.41 19.04
C LEU A 86 1.52 13.06 19.06
N GLY A 87 0.23 13.02 18.71
CA GLY A 87 -0.55 11.79 18.58
C GLY A 87 0.10 10.81 17.61
N THR A 88 0.54 11.27 16.43
CA THR A 88 1.26 10.45 15.47
C THR A 88 2.57 9.90 16.04
N PHE A 89 3.38 10.72 16.72
CA PHE A 89 4.60 10.24 17.36
C PHE A 89 4.32 9.19 18.44
N TRP A 90 3.31 9.40 19.28
CA TRP A 90 2.92 8.43 20.31
C TRP A 90 2.41 7.12 19.71
N VAL A 91 1.54 7.20 18.70
CA VAL A 91 0.98 6.02 18.03
C VAL A 91 2.09 5.23 17.36
N ILE A 92 2.92 5.87 16.53
CA ILE A 92 4.02 5.19 15.83
C ILE A 92 5.03 4.63 16.83
N GLY A 93 5.40 5.40 17.86
CA GLY A 93 6.35 4.97 18.88
C GLY A 93 5.86 3.76 19.67
N LEU A 94 4.61 3.76 20.11
CA LEU A 94 4.01 2.64 20.83
C LEU A 94 3.80 1.42 19.91
N THR A 95 3.36 1.63 18.68
CA THR A 95 3.24 0.56 17.69
C THR A 95 4.59 -0.09 17.44
N ALA A 96 5.66 0.69 17.22
CA ALA A 96 7.00 0.15 17.03
C ALA A 96 7.49 -0.60 18.27
N LEU A 97 7.29 -0.03 19.47
CA LEU A 97 7.71 -0.65 20.73
C LEU A 97 7.06 -2.03 20.95
N ILE A 98 5.82 -2.23 20.48
CA ILE A 98 5.08 -3.49 20.64
C ILE A 98 5.33 -4.43 19.45
N ALA A 99 5.17 -3.94 18.23
CA ALA A 99 5.23 -4.75 17.02
C ALA A 99 6.66 -5.22 16.71
N PHE A 100 7.68 -4.40 16.97
CA PHE A 100 9.06 -4.75 16.66
C PHE A 100 9.56 -5.98 17.45
N PRO A 101 9.53 -6.00 18.80
CA PRO A 101 10.01 -7.17 19.54
C PRO A 101 9.16 -8.42 19.26
N VAL A 102 7.84 -8.28 19.12
CA VAL A 102 6.94 -9.42 18.86
C VAL A 102 7.15 -9.95 17.45
N GLY A 103 7.24 -9.08 16.43
CA GLY A 103 7.43 -9.45 15.04
C GLY A 103 8.81 -10.07 14.79
N VAL A 104 9.88 -9.44 15.29
CA VAL A 104 11.24 -9.99 15.18
C VAL A 104 11.36 -11.31 15.94
N GLY A 105 10.81 -11.39 17.15
CA GLY A 105 10.80 -12.63 17.93
C GLY A 105 10.05 -13.77 17.24
N ALA A 106 8.87 -13.47 16.67
CA ALA A 106 8.09 -14.43 15.91
C ALA A 106 8.81 -14.88 14.64
N ALA A 107 9.45 -13.96 13.91
CA ALA A 107 10.21 -14.26 12.70
C ALA A 107 11.42 -15.16 13.01
N ILE A 108 12.23 -14.80 14.01
CA ILE A 108 13.38 -15.63 14.44
C ILE A 108 12.90 -17.03 14.85
N TYR A 109 11.82 -17.12 15.63
CA TYR A 109 11.26 -18.42 16.02
C TYR A 109 10.82 -19.26 14.82
N LEU A 110 10.07 -18.67 13.88
CA LEU A 110 9.52 -19.37 12.72
C LEU A 110 10.57 -19.81 11.70
N GLU A 111 11.69 -19.11 11.65
CA GLU A 111 12.74 -19.34 10.67
C GLU A 111 13.87 -20.22 11.22
N GLU A 112 14.30 -20.00 12.47
CA GLU A 112 15.45 -20.72 13.04
C GLU A 112 15.02 -21.92 13.90
N TYR A 113 13.94 -21.79 14.67
CA TYR A 113 13.60 -22.77 15.71
C TYR A 113 12.41 -23.66 15.36
N ALA A 114 11.50 -23.23 14.48
CA ALA A 114 10.25 -23.93 14.24
C ALA A 114 10.47 -25.22 13.43
N PRO A 115 10.15 -26.40 13.99
CA PRO A 115 10.33 -27.66 13.28
C PRO A 115 9.32 -27.80 12.14
N ASN A 116 9.70 -28.49 11.06
CA ASN A 116 8.81 -28.77 9.93
C ASN A 116 7.77 -29.85 10.28
N ASN A 117 6.71 -29.44 10.99
CA ASN A 117 5.58 -30.28 11.35
C ASN A 117 4.23 -29.67 10.90
N ARG A 118 3.14 -30.41 11.12
CA ARG A 118 1.79 -29.95 10.75
C ARG A 118 1.39 -28.67 11.49
N TRP A 119 1.85 -28.46 12.72
CA TRP A 119 1.57 -27.26 13.52
C TRP A 119 2.23 -26.02 12.93
N THR A 120 3.52 -26.08 12.59
CA THR A 120 4.24 -24.99 11.93
C THR A 120 3.63 -24.65 10.59
N ARG A 121 3.18 -25.66 9.83
CA ARG A 121 2.47 -25.44 8.56
C ARG A 121 1.13 -24.73 8.76
N LEU A 122 0.34 -25.12 9.76
CA LEU A 122 -0.91 -24.44 10.10
C LEU A 122 -0.67 -22.99 10.54
N LEU A 123 0.36 -22.74 11.36
CA LEU A 123 0.71 -21.40 11.83
C LEU A 123 1.13 -20.50 10.65
N LYS A 124 2.04 -20.96 9.79
CA LYS A 124 2.47 -20.24 8.58
C LYS A 124 1.30 -19.94 7.63
N LEU A 125 0.34 -20.86 7.48
CA LEU A 125 -0.88 -20.63 6.68
C LEU A 125 -1.78 -19.55 7.29
N ASN A 126 -1.98 -19.53 8.61
CA ASN A 126 -2.80 -18.51 9.27
C ASN A 126 -2.15 -17.12 9.19
N ILE A 127 -0.82 -17.04 9.33
CA ILE A 127 -0.07 -15.79 9.15
C ILE A 127 -0.24 -15.26 7.73
N ALA A 128 -0.07 -16.13 6.71
CA ALA A 128 -0.28 -15.74 5.32
C ALA A 128 -1.73 -15.29 5.05
N ASN A 129 -2.72 -15.97 5.63
CA ASN A 129 -4.12 -15.56 5.52
C ASN A 129 -4.38 -14.21 6.20
N LEU A 130 -3.80 -13.97 7.38
CA LEU A 130 -3.88 -12.69 8.09
C LEU A 130 -3.22 -11.55 7.30
N ALA A 131 -2.09 -11.80 6.64
CA ALA A 131 -1.41 -10.81 5.79
C ALA A 131 -2.27 -10.40 4.58
N GLY A 132 -3.13 -11.31 4.09
CA GLY A 132 -4.06 -11.04 2.99
C GLY A 132 -5.32 -10.27 3.41
N VAL A 133 -5.56 -10.04 4.71
CA VAL A 133 -6.75 -9.34 5.19
C VAL A 133 -6.63 -7.83 4.93
N PRO A 134 -7.67 -7.17 4.38
CA PRO A 134 -7.67 -5.71 4.20
C PRO A 134 -7.53 -4.95 5.52
N SER A 135 -6.80 -3.84 5.51
CA SER A 135 -6.54 -3.00 6.69
C SER A 135 -7.81 -2.50 7.40
N VAL A 136 -8.90 -2.31 6.67
CA VAL A 136 -10.21 -1.89 7.24
C VAL A 136 -10.73 -2.90 8.26
N VAL A 137 -10.53 -4.20 8.00
CA VAL A 137 -10.98 -5.27 8.91
C VAL A 137 -10.21 -5.21 10.23
N TYR A 138 -8.89 -4.97 10.17
CA TYR A 138 -8.08 -4.75 11.37
C TYR A 138 -8.55 -3.53 12.17
N GLY A 139 -8.98 -2.45 11.51
CA GLY A 139 -9.58 -1.28 12.17
C GLY A 139 -10.86 -1.61 12.95
N LEU A 140 -11.76 -2.39 12.35
CA LEU A 140 -12.99 -2.85 13.01
C LEU A 140 -12.71 -3.84 14.15
N LEU A 141 -11.74 -4.74 13.95
CA LEU A 141 -11.28 -5.67 15.00
C LEU A 141 -10.70 -4.90 16.18
N GLY A 142 -9.87 -3.89 15.93
CA GLY A 142 -9.31 -3.03 16.98
C GLY A 142 -10.38 -2.29 17.76
N LEU A 143 -11.43 -1.79 17.09
CA LEU A 143 -12.59 -1.21 17.75
C LEU A 143 -13.34 -2.24 18.61
N GLY A 144 -13.59 -3.44 18.09
CA GLY A 144 -14.29 -4.50 18.83
C GLY A 144 -13.50 -5.01 20.05
N VAL A 145 -12.19 -5.23 19.88
CA VAL A 145 -11.34 -5.84 20.90
C VAL A 145 -10.79 -4.81 21.87
N PHE A 146 -10.06 -3.80 21.39
CA PHE A 146 -9.37 -2.87 22.28
C PHE A 146 -10.31 -1.83 22.88
N VAL A 147 -11.20 -1.26 22.06
CA VAL A 147 -12.11 -0.20 22.52
C VAL A 147 -13.28 -0.78 23.31
N SER A 148 -13.94 -1.82 22.78
CA SER A 148 -15.15 -2.37 23.41
C SER A 148 -14.87 -3.49 24.41
N LEU A 149 -14.16 -4.56 24.01
CA LEU A 149 -13.96 -5.73 24.88
C LEU A 149 -13.02 -5.45 26.05
N LEU A 150 -11.88 -4.81 25.80
CA LEU A 150 -10.90 -4.45 26.83
C LEU A 150 -11.16 -3.09 27.49
N ASN A 151 -12.20 -2.38 27.05
CA ASN A 151 -12.62 -1.08 27.58
C ASN A 151 -11.49 -0.03 27.66
N LEU A 152 -10.54 -0.07 26.73
CA LEU A 152 -9.41 0.88 26.67
C LEU A 152 -9.82 2.25 26.12
N GLY A 153 -11.07 2.36 25.64
CA GLY A 153 -11.61 3.57 25.05
C GLY A 153 -10.94 3.97 23.73
N ARG A 154 -11.36 5.10 23.16
CA ARG A 154 -10.78 5.67 21.93
C ARG A 154 -9.49 6.44 22.25
N THR A 155 -8.48 5.70 22.70
CA THR A 155 -7.20 6.24 23.15
C THR A 155 -6.07 5.90 22.18
N VAL A 156 -4.92 6.57 22.36
CA VAL A 156 -3.68 6.33 21.62
C VAL A 156 -3.24 4.87 21.72
N ILE A 157 -3.41 4.24 22.88
CA ILE A 157 -3.01 2.85 23.12
C ILE A 157 -3.85 1.90 22.26
N SER A 158 -5.18 2.10 22.21
CA SER A 158 -6.07 1.30 21.36
C SER A 158 -5.69 1.41 19.88
N GLY A 159 -5.36 2.63 19.42
CA GLY A 159 -4.86 2.84 18.06
C GLY A 159 -3.52 2.14 17.80
N ALA A 160 -2.57 2.28 18.72
CA ALA A 160 -1.24 1.68 18.61
C ALA A 160 -1.28 0.15 18.58
N LEU A 161 -2.12 -0.47 19.42
CA LEU A 161 -2.35 -1.91 19.44
C LEU A 161 -3.01 -2.41 18.15
N THR A 162 -3.97 -1.65 17.60
CA THR A 162 -4.61 -1.98 16.32
C THR A 162 -3.61 -1.98 15.17
N LEU A 163 -2.74 -0.96 15.12
CA LEU A 163 -1.68 -0.89 14.11
C LEU A 163 -0.61 -1.97 14.33
N ALA A 164 -0.28 -2.31 15.57
CA ALA A 164 0.64 -3.40 15.86
C ALA A 164 0.12 -4.74 15.33
N LEU A 165 -1.17 -5.03 15.52
CA LEU A 165 -1.80 -6.23 14.94
C LEU A 165 -1.76 -6.25 13.41
N LEU A 166 -1.96 -5.09 12.77
CA LEU A 166 -1.94 -4.98 11.31
C LEU A 166 -0.55 -5.24 10.72
N ILE A 167 0.52 -4.81 11.42
CA ILE A 167 1.91 -4.93 10.94
C ILE A 167 2.47 -6.34 11.15
N LEU A 168 2.06 -7.04 12.22
CA LEU A 168 2.63 -8.35 12.60
C LEU A 168 2.64 -9.45 11.53
N PRO A 169 1.59 -9.64 10.70
CA PRO A 169 1.59 -10.71 9.69
C PRO A 169 2.34 -10.35 8.40
N VAL A 170 2.78 -9.09 8.24
CA VAL A 170 3.49 -8.57 7.07
C VAL A 170 5.00 -8.76 7.26
#